data_AF-A0A4Q1D4W6-F1
#
_entry.id   AF-A0A4Q1D4W6-F1
#
_cell.length_a   1.000
_cell.length_b   1.000
_cell.length_c   1.000
_cell.angle_alpha   90.00
_cell.angle_beta   90.00
_cell.angle_gamma   90.00
#
_symmetry.space_group_name_H-M   'P 1'
#
loop_
_entity.id
_entity.type
_entity.pdbx_description
1 polymer ?
#
loop_
_entity_poly.entity_id
_entity_poly.type
_entity_poly.pdbx_seq_one_letter_code
_entity_poly.pdbx_strand_id
1 'polypeptide(L)'
;MRYFYDSHCHMMNLSHPNLTAIIKRIYTDNIKPLFLKYVKPFKIALVVILFVIPAFLVALLLTGHFWIIKLMLYGVSFMALILFAYILFVFGKKDKRAIAFSKIQTSLIDNAKEKLANVLNLLAIMETDIGDCLIQMEEDLRKNLPLNSALIISGNGETKQYDKMVLTPLIMDFGLKDSGNSRMTYKVRWKPIVAQVEDLCTGIRDYYRHRKDYIKGHPEPLFQIIPFMGINTQNYYSEKDKATGKNISVSLKQLLEKNFEKFKDDTSPQMRRKHIDEILWEDFNGNIESLKSHYFLGIKVYPPLGFDPWPEPGEERDKVCFLYDFCVEYNVPITAHCNPGGFLVHKDFSEYSSPFKWESVLKKYKKLRLNLAHFGGTDGKEWRRKIADMILEKDSETGKYKYENLYADISYQGVDESSYKDMMNFINGHDGEKRSRLLERIIFGSDFMINLQDISSYSKYLRYFIDSDALTLEEKDMLCNKNAERFLYIG
;
A
#
# COMPACT_ATOMS: atom_id res chain seq x y z
N MET A 1 -24.37 3.25 15.89
CA MET A 1 -23.96 2.81 14.54
C MET A 1 -22.52 2.39 14.61
N ARG A 2 -22.20 1.17 14.16
CA ARG A 2 -20.82 0.66 14.12
C ARG A 2 -20.34 0.67 12.66
N TYR A 3 -19.08 1.02 12.44
CA TYR A 3 -18.52 1.23 11.11
C TYR A 3 -17.33 0.31 10.87
N PHE A 4 -17.24 -0.26 9.68
CA PHE A 4 -16.04 -0.93 9.21
C PHE A 4 -15.20 0.10 8.45
N TYR A 5 -14.00 0.42 8.94
CA TYR A 5 -13.10 1.37 8.28
C TYR A 5 -12.08 0.64 7.43
N ASP A 6 -12.08 0.95 6.13
CA ASP A 6 -10.91 0.80 5.29
C ASP A 6 -10.11 2.10 5.32
N SER A 7 -9.18 2.17 6.28
CA SER A 7 -8.42 3.39 6.61
C SER A 7 -7.32 3.72 5.61
N HIS A 8 -7.14 2.88 4.58
CA HIS A 8 -6.12 3.07 3.56
C HIS A 8 -6.55 2.40 2.28
N CYS A 9 -7.13 3.19 1.39
CA CYS A 9 -7.32 2.84 -0.01
C CYS A 9 -6.87 4.01 -0.89
N HIS A 10 -7.04 3.86 -2.18
CA HIS A 10 -6.57 4.69 -3.26
C HIS A 10 -7.61 4.57 -4.37
N MET A 11 -7.92 5.72 -4.97
CA MET A 11 -8.93 5.80 -6.00
C MET A 11 -8.44 6.80 -7.04
N MET A 12 -8.09 6.29 -8.22
CA MET A 12 -7.52 7.07 -9.31
C MET A 12 -7.79 6.38 -10.65
N ASN A 13 -8.04 7.16 -11.69
CA ASN A 13 -8.11 6.69 -13.07
C ASN A 13 -6.71 6.79 -13.74
N LEU A 14 -6.56 6.38 -14.99
CA LEU A 14 -5.31 6.49 -15.77
C LEU A 14 -4.88 7.95 -16.04
N SER A 15 -5.75 8.93 -15.79
CA SER A 15 -5.50 10.35 -16.04
C SER A 15 -4.52 10.95 -15.03
N HIS A 16 -4.35 10.37 -13.83
CA HIS A 16 -3.51 10.92 -12.75
C HIS A 16 -2.16 10.26 -12.48
N PRO A 17 -2.03 8.92 -12.48
CA PRO A 17 -0.78 8.32 -12.15
C PRO A 17 0.27 8.67 -13.20
N ASN A 18 1.51 8.71 -12.74
CA ASN A 18 2.64 8.56 -13.64
C ASN A 18 2.57 7.13 -14.19
N LEU A 19 1.88 6.93 -15.32
CA LEU A 19 1.68 5.61 -15.94
C LEU A 19 3.02 4.87 -16.11
N THR A 20 4.10 5.61 -16.36
CA THR A 20 5.45 5.05 -16.41
C THR A 20 5.90 4.49 -15.06
N ALA A 21 5.59 5.15 -13.94
CA ALA A 21 5.85 4.63 -12.60
C ALA A 21 5.01 3.37 -12.30
N ILE A 22 3.76 3.31 -12.76
CA ILE A 22 2.92 2.10 -12.67
C ILE A 22 3.53 0.96 -13.46
N ILE A 23 3.85 1.17 -14.74
CA ILE A 23 4.45 0.15 -15.60
C ILE A 23 5.79 -0.31 -15.02
N LYS A 24 6.61 0.61 -14.51
CA LYS A 24 7.89 0.29 -13.87
C LYS A 24 7.69 -0.56 -12.62
N ARG A 25 6.69 -0.27 -11.80
CA ARG A 25 6.31 -1.07 -10.63
C ARG A 25 5.84 -2.46 -11.05
N ILE A 26 4.87 -2.55 -11.96
CA ILE A 26 4.39 -3.84 -12.52
C ILE A 26 5.57 -4.65 -13.06
N TYR A 27 6.49 -4.04 -13.81
CA TYR A 27 7.66 -4.73 -14.31
C TYR A 27 8.58 -5.22 -13.19
N THR A 28 8.82 -4.38 -12.17
CA THR A 28 9.75 -4.68 -11.07
C THR A 28 9.21 -5.76 -10.13
N ASP A 29 7.91 -5.70 -9.83
CA ASP A 29 7.25 -6.55 -8.82
C ASP A 29 6.73 -7.86 -9.45
N ASN A 30 6.26 -7.82 -10.70
CA ASN A 30 5.64 -8.99 -11.34
C ASN A 30 6.56 -9.64 -12.39
N ILE A 31 7.06 -8.87 -13.37
CA ILE A 31 7.73 -9.44 -14.55
C ILE A 31 9.18 -9.83 -14.25
N LYS A 32 9.92 -8.96 -13.56
CA LYS A 32 11.35 -9.15 -13.27
C LYS A 32 11.64 -10.36 -12.38
N PRO A 33 10.89 -10.64 -11.29
CA PRO A 33 11.14 -11.82 -10.46
C PRO A 33 10.88 -13.11 -11.21
N LEU A 34 9.82 -13.16 -12.05
CA LEU A 34 9.57 -14.26 -12.97
C LEU A 34 10.80 -14.45 -13.87
N PHE A 35 11.24 -13.42 -14.58
CA PHE A 35 12.41 -13.51 -15.47
C PHE A 35 13.70 -13.95 -14.77
N LEU A 36 14.01 -13.38 -13.60
CA LEU A 36 15.21 -13.71 -12.81
C LEU A 36 15.21 -15.16 -12.33
N LYS A 37 14.04 -15.71 -11.96
CA LYS A 37 13.90 -17.11 -11.55
C LYS A 37 14.31 -18.07 -12.66
N TYR A 38 14.08 -17.72 -13.93
CA TYR A 38 14.44 -18.57 -15.09
C TYR A 38 15.85 -18.30 -15.62
N VAL A 39 16.30 -17.04 -15.63
CA VAL A 39 17.55 -16.67 -16.29
C VAL A 39 18.79 -16.84 -15.40
N LYS A 40 18.67 -16.65 -14.08
CA LYS A 40 19.82 -16.88 -13.16
C LYS A 40 20.39 -18.30 -13.21
N PRO A 41 19.58 -19.38 -13.06
CA PRO A 41 20.15 -20.73 -13.10
C PRO A 41 20.74 -21.06 -14.47
N PHE A 42 20.12 -20.57 -15.56
CA PHE A 42 20.64 -20.75 -16.92
C PHE A 42 21.98 -20.02 -17.12
N LYS A 43 22.11 -18.76 -16.66
CA LYS A 43 23.37 -18.01 -16.74
C LYS A 43 24.47 -18.64 -15.90
N ILE A 44 24.17 -19.11 -14.68
CA ILE A 44 25.14 -19.80 -13.83
C ILE A 44 25.60 -21.10 -14.49
N ALA A 45 24.67 -21.91 -15.00
CA ALA A 45 25.00 -23.13 -15.73
C ALA A 45 25.89 -22.83 -16.95
N LEU A 46 25.56 -21.79 -17.72
CA LEU A 46 26.34 -21.37 -18.89
C LEU A 46 27.77 -20.94 -18.51
N VAL A 47 27.94 -20.16 -17.44
CA VAL A 47 29.27 -19.76 -16.94
C VAL A 47 30.09 -20.94 -16.45
N VAL A 48 29.47 -21.87 -15.72
CA VAL A 48 30.14 -23.09 -15.24
C VAL A 48 30.60 -23.95 -16.42
N ILE A 49 29.75 -24.12 -17.43
CA ILE A 49 30.05 -24.92 -18.63
C ILE A 49 31.13 -24.28 -19.48
N LEU A 50 31.07 -22.96 -19.71
CA LEU A 50 31.97 -22.27 -20.65
C LEU A 50 33.32 -21.87 -20.05
N PHE A 51 33.41 -21.66 -18.74
CA PHE A 51 34.60 -21.08 -18.12
C PHE A 51 35.17 -21.95 -17.00
N VAL A 52 34.35 -22.40 -16.05
CA VAL A 52 34.84 -23.13 -14.86
C VAL A 52 35.32 -24.52 -15.24
N ILE A 53 34.51 -25.27 -15.99
CA ILE A 53 34.86 -26.63 -16.44
C ILE A 53 36.11 -26.61 -17.34
N PRO A 54 36.22 -25.75 -18.36
CA PRO A 54 37.43 -25.68 -19.19
C PRO A 54 38.68 -25.25 -18.41
N ALA A 55 38.59 -24.25 -17.52
CA ALA A 55 39.73 -23.83 -16.72
C ALA A 55 40.22 -24.95 -15.78
N PHE A 56 39.30 -25.70 -15.18
CA PHE A 56 39.62 -26.86 -14.35
C PHE A 56 40.27 -27.99 -15.15
N LEU A 57 39.78 -28.26 -16.37
CA LEU A 57 40.37 -29.24 -17.28
C LEU A 57 41.79 -28.82 -17.72
N VAL A 58 42.02 -27.54 -18.01
CA VAL A 58 43.34 -27.00 -18.34
C VAL A 58 44.30 -27.12 -17.15
N ALA A 59 43.86 -26.81 -15.93
CA ALA A 59 44.67 -26.97 -14.73
C ALA A 59 45.09 -28.44 -14.52
N LEU A 60 44.16 -29.39 -14.68
CA LEU A 60 44.44 -30.82 -14.59
C LEU A 60 45.38 -31.33 -15.69
N LEU A 61 45.31 -30.75 -16.90
CA LEU A 61 46.24 -31.05 -17.99
C LEU A 61 47.66 -30.57 -17.65
N LEU A 62 47.78 -29.35 -17.12
CA LEU A 62 49.07 -28.74 -16.76
C LEU A 62 49.75 -29.44 -15.56
N THR A 63 48.98 -29.99 -14.61
CA THR A 63 49.52 -30.77 -13.48
C THR A 63 49.73 -32.26 -13.81
N GLY A 64 49.48 -32.69 -15.05
CA GLY A 64 49.72 -34.05 -15.52
C GLY A 64 48.74 -35.09 -14.97
N HIS A 65 47.58 -34.68 -14.46
CA HIS A 65 46.59 -35.55 -13.84
C HIS A 65 45.63 -36.19 -14.87
N PHE A 66 46.20 -36.78 -15.93
CA PHE A 66 45.45 -37.33 -17.08
C PHE A 66 44.42 -38.40 -16.71
N TRP A 67 44.68 -39.17 -15.65
CA TRP A 67 43.74 -40.20 -15.17
C TRP A 67 42.44 -39.58 -14.62
N ILE A 68 42.53 -38.42 -13.95
CA ILE A 68 41.37 -37.69 -13.41
C ILE A 68 40.53 -37.14 -14.56
N ILE A 69 41.16 -36.60 -15.61
CA ILE A 69 40.46 -36.11 -16.81
C ILE A 69 39.70 -37.25 -17.49
N LYS A 70 40.34 -38.43 -17.61
CA LYS A 70 39.71 -39.62 -18.21
C LYS A 70 38.52 -40.09 -17.38
N LEU A 71 38.64 -40.13 -16.05
CA LEU A 71 37.55 -40.45 -15.13
C LEU A 71 36.39 -39.45 -15.23
N MET A 72 36.69 -38.15 -15.35
CA MET A 72 35.68 -37.12 -15.56
C MET A 72 34.97 -37.26 -16.90
N LEU A 73 35.69 -37.55 -17.99
CA LEU A 73 35.08 -37.81 -19.31
C LEU A 73 34.19 -39.05 -19.30
N TYR A 74 34.61 -40.13 -18.63
CA TYR A 74 33.76 -41.31 -18.42
C TYR A 74 32.56 -40.97 -17.54
N GLY A 75 32.73 -40.18 -16.48
CA GLY A 75 31.65 -39.72 -15.61
C GLY A 75 30.63 -38.84 -16.34
N VAL A 76 31.07 -37.90 -17.17
CA VAL A 76 30.21 -37.06 -18.01
C VAL A 76 29.52 -37.90 -19.07
N SER A 77 30.22 -38.83 -19.71
CA SER A 77 29.63 -39.75 -20.70
C SER A 77 28.61 -40.69 -20.06
N PHE A 78 28.87 -41.18 -18.85
CA PHE A 78 27.96 -42.02 -18.08
C PHE A 78 26.76 -41.23 -17.58
N MET A 79 26.96 -39.99 -17.10
CA MET A 79 25.87 -39.07 -16.77
C MET A 79 25.04 -38.71 -18.00
N ALA A 80 25.66 -38.50 -19.16
CA ALA A 80 24.96 -38.28 -20.41
C ALA A 80 24.20 -39.53 -20.87
N LEU A 81 24.73 -40.73 -20.65
CA LEU A 81 24.05 -42.00 -20.89
C LEU A 81 22.89 -42.22 -19.92
N ILE A 82 23.05 -41.90 -18.63
CA ILE A 82 21.97 -41.92 -17.64
C ILE A 82 20.93 -40.88 -17.99
N LEU A 83 21.33 -39.66 -18.38
CA LEU A 83 20.42 -38.61 -18.79
C LEU A 83 19.72 -39.00 -20.09
N PHE A 84 20.40 -39.66 -21.03
CA PHE A 84 19.84 -40.15 -22.29
C PHE A 84 18.92 -41.36 -22.05
N ALA A 85 19.24 -42.27 -21.14
CA ALA A 85 18.39 -43.38 -20.73
C ALA A 85 17.21 -42.90 -19.89
N TYR A 86 17.40 -41.90 -19.03
CA TYR A 86 16.36 -41.19 -18.30
C TYR A 86 15.46 -40.43 -19.25
N ILE A 87 16.04 -39.73 -20.24
CA ILE A 87 15.30 -39.12 -21.35
C ILE A 87 14.57 -40.22 -22.10
N LEU A 88 15.15 -41.33 -22.53
CA LEU A 88 14.42 -42.42 -23.21
C LEU A 88 13.36 -43.09 -22.33
N PHE A 89 13.55 -43.18 -21.01
CA PHE A 89 12.60 -43.76 -20.05
C PHE A 89 11.43 -42.81 -19.76
N VAL A 90 11.72 -41.54 -19.52
CA VAL A 90 10.76 -40.44 -19.44
C VAL A 90 10.08 -40.21 -20.79
N PHE A 91 10.80 -40.39 -21.89
CA PHE A 91 10.34 -40.17 -23.25
C PHE A 91 9.73 -41.42 -23.92
N GLY A 92 9.78 -42.58 -23.27
CA GLY A 92 9.23 -43.86 -23.75
C GLY A 92 7.84 -44.17 -23.20
N LYS A 93 7.47 -43.64 -22.03
CA LYS A 93 6.14 -43.85 -21.42
C LYS A 93 5.25 -42.60 -21.57
N LYS A 94 4.43 -42.59 -22.64
CA LYS A 94 3.48 -41.49 -22.98
C LYS A 94 2.58 -41.05 -21.82
N ASP A 95 2.13 -41.98 -20.96
CA ASP A 95 1.07 -41.67 -19.98
C ASP A 95 1.56 -41.06 -18.65
N LYS A 96 2.82 -41.29 -18.27
CA LYS A 96 3.40 -40.70 -17.04
C LYS A 96 4.12 -39.36 -17.29
N ARG A 97 4.43 -39.05 -18.56
CA ARG A 97 4.94 -37.73 -19.03
C ARG A 97 3.99 -36.58 -18.74
N ALA A 98 2.71 -36.81 -18.96
CA ALA A 98 1.72 -35.74 -19.01
C ALA A 98 1.23 -35.26 -17.64
N ILE A 99 1.72 -35.82 -16.52
CA ILE A 99 1.13 -35.54 -15.19
C ILE A 99 2.09 -34.78 -14.27
N ALA A 100 3.39 -35.11 -14.24
CA ALA A 100 4.33 -34.46 -13.33
C ALA A 100 4.98 -33.20 -13.94
N PHE A 101 5.43 -33.29 -15.19
CA PHE A 101 5.95 -32.13 -15.93
C PHE A 101 4.85 -31.15 -16.30
N SER A 102 3.63 -31.65 -16.61
CA SER A 102 2.47 -30.76 -16.75
C SER A 102 2.18 -30.06 -15.43
N LYS A 103 2.07 -30.75 -14.28
CA LYS A 103 1.71 -30.10 -13.00
C LYS A 103 2.63 -28.96 -12.59
N ILE A 104 3.94 -29.12 -12.75
CA ILE A 104 4.91 -28.08 -12.38
C ILE A 104 4.90 -26.93 -13.43
N GLN A 105 4.80 -27.27 -14.72
CA GLN A 105 4.73 -26.27 -15.79
C GLN A 105 3.39 -25.53 -15.79
N THR A 106 2.26 -26.19 -15.50
CA THR A 106 0.93 -25.60 -15.37
C THR A 106 0.89 -24.71 -14.15
N SER A 107 1.28 -25.15 -12.95
CA SER A 107 1.26 -24.29 -11.76
C SER A 107 2.05 -22.99 -11.93
N LEU A 108 3.19 -23.03 -12.62
CA LEU A 108 3.99 -21.83 -12.90
C LEU A 108 3.36 -20.94 -13.99
N ILE A 109 2.83 -21.52 -15.06
CA ILE A 109 2.12 -20.79 -16.12
C ILE A 109 0.81 -20.18 -15.57
N ASP A 110 0.12 -20.89 -14.69
CA ASP A 110 -1.13 -20.48 -14.07
C ASP A 110 -0.89 -19.31 -13.12
N ASN A 111 0.17 -19.34 -12.31
CA ASN A 111 0.56 -18.17 -11.49
C ASN A 111 0.91 -16.94 -12.35
N ALA A 112 1.60 -17.13 -13.48
CA ALA A 112 1.93 -16.03 -14.39
C ALA A 112 0.67 -15.47 -15.09
N LYS A 113 -0.27 -16.34 -15.49
CA LYS A 113 -1.57 -15.96 -16.04
C LYS A 113 -2.42 -15.21 -15.02
N GLU A 114 -2.44 -15.66 -13.76
CA GLU A 114 -3.16 -15.01 -12.67
C GLU A 114 -2.60 -13.60 -12.41
N LYS A 115 -1.27 -13.44 -12.29
CA LYS A 115 -0.65 -12.11 -12.16
C LYS A 115 -0.97 -11.20 -13.33
N LEU A 116 -0.95 -11.72 -14.56
CA LEU A 116 -1.34 -10.93 -15.74
C LEU A 116 -2.82 -10.54 -15.70
N ALA A 117 -3.71 -11.46 -15.33
CA ALA A 117 -5.14 -11.19 -15.19
C ALA A 117 -5.41 -10.12 -14.13
N ASN A 118 -4.72 -10.19 -12.99
CA ASN A 118 -4.78 -9.19 -11.93
C ASN A 118 -4.30 -7.80 -12.40
N VAL A 119 -3.18 -7.74 -13.13
CA VAL A 119 -2.72 -6.47 -13.74
C VAL A 119 -3.72 -5.92 -14.75
N LEU A 120 -4.30 -6.77 -15.61
CA LEU A 120 -5.33 -6.34 -16.56
C LEU A 120 -6.59 -5.84 -15.84
N ASN A 121 -6.98 -6.51 -14.76
CA ASN A 121 -8.09 -6.09 -13.91
C ASN A 121 -7.82 -4.71 -13.27
N LEU A 122 -6.62 -4.50 -12.71
CA LEU A 122 -6.20 -3.20 -12.22
C LEU A 122 -6.32 -2.12 -13.32
N LEU A 123 -5.79 -2.38 -14.51
CA LEU A 123 -5.84 -1.43 -15.61
C LEU A 123 -7.28 -1.13 -16.07
N ALA A 124 -8.16 -2.14 -16.11
CA ALA A 124 -9.56 -1.97 -16.45
C ALA A 124 -10.31 -1.09 -15.43
N ILE A 125 -10.08 -1.30 -14.13
CA ILE A 125 -10.65 -0.44 -13.07
C ILE A 125 -10.09 0.98 -13.17
N MET A 126 -8.80 1.15 -13.50
CA MET A 126 -8.21 2.48 -13.69
C MET A 126 -8.66 3.19 -14.97
N GLU A 127 -9.11 2.45 -15.99
CA GLU A 127 -9.73 3.03 -17.19
C GLU A 127 -11.15 3.55 -16.90
N THR A 128 -11.81 2.97 -15.91
CA THR A 128 -13.17 3.32 -15.48
C THR A 128 -13.19 4.64 -14.70
N ASP A 129 -14.30 5.38 -14.82
CA ASP A 129 -14.55 6.55 -13.98
C ASP A 129 -14.60 6.18 -12.50
N ILE A 130 -14.10 7.05 -11.63
CA ILE A 130 -13.99 6.77 -10.19
C ILE A 130 -15.36 6.44 -9.55
N GLY A 131 -16.43 7.14 -9.96
CA GLY A 131 -17.78 6.88 -9.45
C GLY A 131 -18.30 5.51 -9.85
N ASP A 132 -18.06 5.09 -11.09
CA ASP A 132 -18.47 3.76 -11.57
C ASP A 132 -17.61 2.65 -10.94
N CYS A 133 -16.31 2.89 -10.73
CA CYS A 133 -15.46 1.99 -9.92
C CYS A 133 -16.04 1.75 -8.52
N LEU A 134 -16.48 2.82 -7.83
CA LEU A 134 -17.09 2.71 -6.50
C LEU A 134 -18.41 1.91 -6.53
N ILE A 135 -19.22 2.07 -7.58
CA ILE A 135 -20.45 1.29 -7.78
C ILE A 135 -20.11 -0.18 -8.00
N GLN A 136 -19.19 -0.50 -8.92
CA GLN A 136 -18.74 -1.86 -9.20
C GLN A 136 -18.12 -2.54 -7.96
N MET A 137 -17.39 -1.78 -7.12
CA MET A 137 -16.88 -2.29 -5.85
C MET A 137 -18.02 -2.71 -4.92
N GLU A 138 -19.08 -1.91 -4.81
CA GLU A 138 -20.24 -2.27 -3.99
C GLU A 138 -21.00 -3.47 -4.56
N GLU A 139 -21.17 -3.54 -5.88
CA GLU A 139 -21.78 -4.70 -6.55
C GLU A 139 -20.99 -5.99 -6.28
N ASP A 140 -19.65 -5.94 -6.41
CA ASP A 140 -18.75 -7.05 -6.10
C ASP A 140 -18.90 -7.50 -4.64
N LEU A 141 -18.97 -6.55 -3.71
CA LEU A 141 -19.20 -6.86 -2.30
C LEU A 141 -20.56 -7.53 -2.08
N ARG A 142 -21.66 -6.95 -2.58
CA ARG A 142 -23.02 -7.50 -2.40
C ARG A 142 -23.20 -8.88 -3.02
N LYS A 143 -22.45 -9.18 -4.08
CA LYS A 143 -22.45 -10.48 -4.73
C LYS A 143 -21.67 -11.54 -3.96
N ASN A 144 -20.57 -11.16 -3.32
CA ASN A 144 -19.59 -12.10 -2.76
C ASN A 144 -19.55 -12.15 -1.23
N LEU A 145 -20.24 -11.23 -0.54
CA LEU A 145 -20.37 -11.20 0.91
C LEU A 145 -21.85 -11.15 1.30
N PRO A 146 -22.21 -11.70 2.48
CA PRO A 146 -23.58 -11.62 3.01
C PRO A 146 -23.90 -10.19 3.48
N LEU A 147 -24.12 -9.27 2.53
CA LEU A 147 -24.38 -7.85 2.74
C LEU A 147 -25.84 -7.53 2.45
N ASN A 148 -26.67 -7.60 3.49
CA ASN A 148 -28.02 -7.06 3.43
C ASN A 148 -27.96 -5.54 3.69
N SER A 149 -28.27 -5.13 4.93
CA SER A 149 -28.23 -3.75 5.41
C SER A 149 -26.94 -3.41 6.15
N ALA A 150 -26.11 -4.42 6.44
CA ALA A 150 -24.89 -4.30 7.25
C ALA A 150 -23.91 -5.42 6.89
N LEU A 151 -22.63 -5.19 7.14
CA LEU A 151 -21.59 -6.22 7.11
C LEU A 151 -21.60 -6.98 8.44
N ILE A 152 -21.65 -8.31 8.37
CA ILE A 152 -21.60 -9.18 9.55
C ILE A 152 -20.31 -9.98 9.52
N ILE A 153 -19.52 -9.86 10.58
CA ILE A 153 -18.32 -10.69 10.81
C ILE A 153 -18.64 -11.63 11.96
N SER A 154 -18.40 -12.93 11.77
CA SER A 154 -18.67 -13.96 12.76
C SER A 154 -17.38 -14.63 13.21
N GLY A 155 -17.32 -15.07 14.47
CA GLY A 155 -16.19 -15.82 15.01
C GLY A 155 -16.54 -16.45 16.35
N ASN A 156 -16.19 -17.73 16.55
CA ASN A 156 -16.43 -18.48 17.78
C ASN A 156 -17.88 -18.43 18.31
N GLY A 157 -18.88 -18.41 17.42
CA GLY A 157 -20.30 -18.35 17.78
C GLY A 157 -20.81 -16.94 18.10
N GLU A 158 -19.96 -15.92 18.06
CA GLU A 158 -20.33 -14.51 18.19
C GLU A 158 -20.39 -13.80 16.83
N THR A 159 -21.11 -12.68 16.79
CA THR A 159 -21.23 -11.84 15.58
C THR A 159 -21.02 -10.36 15.92
N LYS A 160 -20.39 -9.64 15.00
CA LYS A 160 -20.27 -8.18 15.02
C LYS A 160 -20.91 -7.63 13.74
N GLN A 161 -21.84 -6.70 13.91
CA GLN A 161 -22.51 -6.01 12.80
C GLN A 161 -21.92 -4.63 12.59
N TYR A 162 -21.65 -4.27 11.34
CA TYR A 162 -21.15 -2.97 10.89
C TYR A 162 -22.14 -2.38 9.88
N ASP A 163 -22.79 -1.29 10.27
CA ASP A 163 -23.92 -0.70 9.54
C ASP A 163 -23.48 0.00 8.25
N LYS A 164 -22.25 0.51 8.21
CA LYS A 164 -21.64 1.17 7.05
C LYS A 164 -20.16 0.80 6.93
N MET A 165 -19.65 0.92 5.70
CA MET A 165 -18.24 0.81 5.39
C MET A 165 -17.67 2.19 5.08
N VAL A 166 -16.65 2.62 5.81
CA VAL A 166 -15.97 3.90 5.58
C VAL A 166 -14.74 3.66 4.71
N LEU A 167 -14.70 4.28 3.55
CA LEU A 167 -13.53 4.27 2.67
C LEU A 167 -12.77 5.58 2.83
N THR A 168 -11.46 5.51 3.04
CA THR A 168 -10.60 6.70 3.07
C THR A 168 -9.58 6.70 1.92
N PRO A 169 -9.97 7.15 0.72
CA PRO A 169 -9.03 7.26 -0.40
C PRO A 169 -7.91 8.24 -0.07
N LEU A 170 -6.67 7.76 -0.12
CA LEU A 170 -5.47 8.53 0.17
C LEU A 170 -4.92 9.12 -1.13
N ILE A 171 -4.98 10.43 -1.29
CA ILE A 171 -4.50 11.11 -2.51
C ILE A 171 -2.97 11.12 -2.52
N MET A 172 -2.37 10.73 -3.65
CA MET A 172 -0.92 10.71 -3.83
C MET A 172 -0.50 11.89 -4.71
N ASP A 173 0.28 12.81 -4.16
CA ASP A 173 0.80 13.97 -4.91
C ASP A 173 1.89 13.54 -5.92
N PHE A 174 1.45 13.07 -7.09
CA PHE A 174 2.33 12.67 -8.20
C PHE A 174 3.03 13.85 -8.89
N GLY A 175 2.78 15.10 -8.46
CA GLY A 175 3.31 16.33 -9.07
C GLY A 175 4.71 16.10 -9.63
N LEU A 176 4.86 16.23 -10.96
CA LEU A 176 5.96 15.60 -11.72
C LEU A 176 7.35 16.03 -11.22
N LYS A 177 8.00 15.17 -10.45
CA LYS A 177 9.33 15.44 -9.86
C LYS A 177 10.51 14.75 -10.55
N ASP A 178 10.35 14.24 -11.77
CA ASP A 178 11.47 13.68 -12.54
C ASP A 178 11.31 13.80 -14.08
N SER A 179 10.65 14.86 -14.57
CA SER A 179 10.59 15.10 -16.02
C SER A 179 11.98 15.38 -16.63
N GLY A 180 13.02 15.56 -15.82
CA GLY A 180 14.42 15.77 -16.22
C GLY A 180 15.15 14.50 -16.69
N ASN A 181 15.12 13.41 -15.93
CA ASN A 181 16.03 12.26 -16.13
C ASN A 181 15.51 11.14 -17.05
N SER A 182 14.30 11.27 -17.59
CA SER A 182 13.79 10.29 -18.54
C SER A 182 14.46 10.45 -19.92
N ARG A 183 14.95 9.33 -20.48
CA ARG A 183 15.42 9.23 -21.87
C ARG A 183 14.28 9.30 -22.91
N MET A 184 13.03 9.43 -22.46
CA MET A 184 11.87 9.47 -23.35
C MET A 184 11.80 10.79 -24.12
N THR A 185 11.48 10.70 -25.42
CA THR A 185 11.30 11.83 -26.32
C THR A 185 10.14 12.75 -25.90
N TYR A 186 9.03 12.15 -25.45
CA TYR A 186 7.86 12.87 -24.96
C TYR A 186 7.79 12.78 -23.43
N LYS A 187 7.73 13.94 -22.78
CA LYS A 187 7.71 14.07 -21.33
C LYS A 187 6.33 14.58 -20.90
N VAL A 188 5.71 13.94 -19.91
CA VAL A 188 4.57 14.55 -19.22
C VAL A 188 5.10 15.83 -18.59
N ARG A 189 4.48 16.98 -18.91
CA ARG A 189 5.01 18.30 -18.54
C ARG A 189 4.40 18.84 -17.25
N TRP A 190 3.14 18.53 -16.97
CA TRP A 190 2.44 18.97 -15.77
C TRP A 190 1.21 18.09 -15.51
N LYS A 191 1.06 17.55 -14.29
CA LYS A 191 -0.18 16.96 -13.77
C LYS A 191 -0.34 17.47 -12.33
N PRO A 192 -1.18 18.49 -12.08
CA PRO A 192 -1.35 19.05 -10.75
C PRO A 192 -2.20 18.11 -9.89
N ILE A 193 -1.87 18.03 -8.60
CA ILE A 193 -2.69 17.29 -7.61
C ILE A 193 -4.16 17.76 -7.59
N VAL A 194 -4.42 19.03 -7.95
CA VAL A 194 -5.78 19.60 -8.03
C VAL A 194 -6.69 18.77 -8.94
N ALA A 195 -6.21 18.36 -10.11
CA ALA A 195 -7.03 17.57 -11.03
C ALA A 195 -7.38 16.19 -10.43
N GLN A 196 -6.47 15.60 -9.65
CA GLN A 196 -6.75 14.34 -8.95
C GLN A 196 -7.80 14.50 -7.85
N VAL A 197 -7.76 15.63 -7.14
CA VAL A 197 -8.76 15.98 -6.13
C VAL A 197 -10.12 16.16 -6.79
N GLU A 198 -10.19 16.91 -7.91
CA GLU A 198 -11.43 17.15 -8.66
C GLU A 198 -12.02 15.84 -9.20
N ASP A 199 -11.23 14.98 -9.84
CA ASP A 199 -11.69 13.68 -10.34
C ASP A 199 -12.22 12.79 -9.21
N LEU A 200 -11.50 12.72 -8.09
CA LEU A 200 -11.93 11.91 -6.94
C LEU A 200 -13.23 12.44 -6.34
N CYS A 201 -13.32 13.74 -6.07
CA CYS A 201 -14.52 14.35 -5.49
C CYS A 201 -15.72 14.24 -6.45
N THR A 202 -15.48 14.37 -7.75
CA THR A 202 -16.48 14.13 -8.80
C THR A 202 -16.94 12.66 -8.79
N GLY A 203 -16.03 11.71 -8.68
CA GLY A 203 -16.37 10.30 -8.58
C GLY A 203 -17.15 9.96 -7.31
N ILE A 204 -16.82 10.56 -6.16
CA ILE A 204 -17.59 10.39 -4.92
C ILE A 204 -19.02 10.91 -5.11
N ARG A 205 -19.18 12.11 -5.67
CA ARG A 205 -20.50 12.67 -6.03
C ARG A 205 -21.28 11.71 -6.94
N ASP A 206 -20.64 11.21 -7.98
CA ASP A 206 -21.29 10.37 -8.99
C ASP A 206 -21.71 9.01 -8.43
N TYR A 207 -20.94 8.44 -7.48
CA TYR A 207 -21.39 7.31 -6.69
C TYR A 207 -22.72 7.62 -5.97
N TYR A 208 -22.81 8.73 -5.21
CA TYR A 208 -24.05 9.07 -4.51
C TYR A 208 -25.22 9.40 -5.46
N ARG A 209 -24.97 10.00 -6.62
CA ARG A 209 -26.02 10.33 -7.60
C ARG A 209 -26.55 9.12 -8.35
N HIS A 210 -25.67 8.22 -8.77
CA HIS A 210 -25.97 7.20 -9.78
C HIS A 210 -26.04 5.78 -9.23
N ARG A 211 -25.53 5.50 -8.02
CA ARG A 211 -25.55 4.14 -7.42
C ARG A 211 -26.92 3.47 -7.47
N LYS A 212 -27.99 4.21 -7.16
CA LYS A 212 -29.38 3.68 -7.15
C LYS A 212 -29.86 3.16 -8.50
N ASP A 213 -29.21 3.58 -9.59
CA ASP A 213 -29.54 3.14 -10.94
C ASP A 213 -29.06 1.71 -11.19
N TYR A 214 -27.97 1.30 -10.54
CA TYR A 214 -27.34 -0.01 -10.67
C TYR A 214 -27.71 -0.96 -9.53
N ILE A 215 -27.72 -0.48 -8.28
CA ILE A 215 -27.93 -1.31 -7.08
C ILE A 215 -29.40 -1.24 -6.62
N LYS A 216 -30.21 -2.18 -7.11
CA LYS A 216 -31.65 -2.28 -6.75
C LYS A 216 -31.87 -2.97 -5.40
N GLY A 217 -32.94 -2.60 -4.70
CA GLY A 217 -33.32 -3.20 -3.40
C GLY A 217 -32.54 -2.68 -2.19
N HIS A 218 -31.53 -1.84 -2.39
CA HIS A 218 -30.71 -1.26 -1.32
C HIS A 218 -30.61 0.27 -1.50
N PRO A 219 -31.60 1.06 -1.05
CA PRO A 219 -31.65 2.50 -1.31
C PRO A 219 -30.49 3.25 -0.65
N GLU A 220 -30.10 2.84 0.55
CA GLU A 220 -29.01 3.47 1.29
C GLU A 220 -27.62 3.06 0.75
N PRO A 221 -26.67 4.00 0.65
CA PRO A 221 -25.30 3.71 0.23
C PRO A 221 -24.57 2.85 1.28
N LEU A 222 -23.85 1.81 0.82
CA LEU A 222 -23.00 1.01 1.70
C LEU A 222 -21.79 1.80 2.18
N PHE A 223 -21.22 2.62 1.28
CA PHE A 223 -20.01 3.37 1.54
C PHE A 223 -20.30 4.77 2.09
N GLN A 224 -19.54 5.13 3.12
CA GLN A 224 -19.23 6.52 3.46
C GLN A 224 -17.81 6.80 2.98
N ILE A 225 -17.64 7.75 2.07
CA ILE A 225 -16.34 7.98 1.42
C ILE A 225 -15.79 9.34 1.86
N ILE A 226 -14.63 9.33 2.52
CA ILE A 226 -14.03 10.54 3.07
C ILE A 226 -12.51 10.52 2.79
N PRO A 227 -12.03 11.27 1.79
CA PRO A 227 -10.64 11.19 1.36
C PRO A 227 -9.65 11.81 2.34
N PHE A 228 -8.36 11.51 2.16
CA PHE A 228 -7.25 12.23 2.75
C PHE A 228 -6.60 13.14 1.70
N MET A 229 -6.33 14.39 2.08
CA MET A 229 -5.66 15.35 1.22
C MET A 229 -4.19 14.98 1.04
N GLY A 230 -3.73 14.85 -0.20
CA GLY A 230 -2.32 14.63 -0.49
C GLY A 230 -1.52 15.92 -0.32
N ILE A 231 -0.41 15.88 0.40
CA ILE A 231 0.48 17.05 0.54
C ILE A 231 1.93 16.64 0.25
N ASN A 232 2.59 17.45 -0.57
CA ASN A 232 4.04 17.57 -0.59
C ASN A 232 4.43 19.04 -0.36
N THR A 233 5.06 19.35 0.78
CA THR A 233 5.40 20.71 1.22
C THR A 233 6.31 21.47 0.25
N GLN A 234 7.11 20.78 -0.55
CA GLN A 234 7.93 21.39 -1.59
C GLN A 234 7.11 22.07 -2.70
N ASN A 235 5.85 21.67 -2.88
CA ASN A 235 4.97 22.22 -3.91
C ASN A 235 4.30 23.54 -3.48
N TYR A 236 4.48 23.94 -2.21
CA TYR A 236 3.86 25.12 -1.62
C TYR A 236 4.92 26.08 -1.10
N TYR A 237 4.59 27.37 -1.12
CA TYR A 237 5.45 28.43 -0.59
C TYR A 237 5.09 28.74 0.86
N SER A 238 6.08 29.22 1.62
CA SER A 238 5.93 29.75 2.97
C SER A 238 5.44 31.21 2.93
N GLU A 239 4.67 31.71 3.90
CA GLU A 239 4.26 33.14 3.88
C GLU A 239 5.45 34.12 3.87
N LYS A 240 6.68 33.66 4.18
CA LYS A 240 7.93 34.41 4.06
C LYS A 240 8.44 34.53 2.61
N ASP A 241 7.92 33.73 1.68
CA ASP A 241 8.39 33.62 0.29
C ASP A 241 7.87 34.74 -0.64
N LYS A 242 7.23 35.78 -0.10
CA LYS A 242 6.68 36.95 -0.83
C LYS A 242 7.71 37.73 -1.67
N ALA A 243 8.95 37.27 -1.77
CA ALA A 243 10.03 37.86 -2.57
C ALA A 243 10.46 37.04 -3.81
N THR A 244 9.96 35.82 -4.04
CA THR A 244 10.66 34.86 -4.94
C THR A 244 10.18 34.79 -6.40
N GLY A 245 9.15 35.54 -6.81
CA GLY A 245 8.76 35.62 -8.23
C GLY A 245 8.39 34.29 -8.91
N LYS A 246 8.19 33.21 -8.14
CA LYS A 246 7.66 31.93 -8.64
C LYS A 246 6.14 32.01 -8.71
N ASN A 247 5.57 31.62 -9.84
CA ASN A 247 4.12 31.49 -10.06
C ASN A 247 3.53 30.30 -9.26
N ILE A 248 3.54 30.36 -7.93
CA ILE A 248 2.78 29.46 -7.06
C ILE A 248 1.72 30.32 -6.37
N SER A 249 0.44 30.01 -6.58
CA SER A 249 -0.68 30.89 -6.20
C SER A 249 -1.21 30.68 -4.77
N VAL A 250 -0.86 29.58 -4.08
CA VAL A 250 -1.42 29.22 -2.76
C VAL A 250 -0.32 28.90 -1.74
N SER A 251 -0.38 29.53 -0.56
CA SER A 251 0.52 29.24 0.56
C SER A 251 0.11 27.94 1.29
N LEU A 252 1.08 27.25 1.90
CA LEU A 252 0.80 26.05 2.70
C LEU A 252 -0.21 26.33 3.82
N LYS A 253 -0.12 27.50 4.46
CA LYS A 253 -1.04 27.92 5.53
C LYS A 253 -2.47 28.09 5.04
N GLN A 254 -2.67 28.81 3.93
CA GLN A 254 -4.00 29.00 3.34
C GLN A 254 -4.65 27.67 2.97
N LEU A 255 -3.86 26.72 2.45
CA LEU A 255 -4.34 25.38 2.13
C LEU A 255 -4.79 24.62 3.38
N LEU A 256 -3.98 24.64 4.45
CA LEU A 256 -4.31 23.93 5.69
C LEU A 256 -5.51 24.55 6.41
N GLU A 257 -5.57 25.87 6.52
CA GLU A 257 -6.69 26.59 7.16
C GLU A 257 -8.01 26.32 6.42
N LYS A 258 -8.03 26.44 5.09
CA LYS A 258 -9.23 26.14 4.27
C LYS A 258 -9.82 24.76 4.56
N ASN A 259 -8.96 23.75 4.69
CA ASN A 259 -9.38 22.34 4.76
C ASN A 259 -9.51 21.78 6.18
N PHE A 260 -8.90 22.41 7.19
CA PHE A 260 -8.80 21.81 8.53
C PHE A 260 -8.98 22.80 9.70
N GLU A 261 -9.18 24.10 9.49
CA GLU A 261 -9.30 25.06 10.61
C GLU A 261 -10.40 24.64 11.61
N LYS A 262 -11.54 24.13 11.12
CA LYS A 262 -12.67 23.71 11.96
C LYS A 262 -12.43 22.43 12.75
N PHE A 263 -11.31 21.72 12.50
CA PHE A 263 -10.97 20.53 13.28
C PHE A 263 -10.63 20.87 14.73
N LYS A 264 -10.21 22.11 15.01
CA LYS A 264 -9.93 22.61 16.36
C LYS A 264 -11.17 22.63 17.25
N ASP A 265 -12.36 22.73 16.65
CA ASP A 265 -13.64 22.78 17.34
C ASP A 265 -14.19 21.37 17.65
N ASP A 266 -13.63 20.33 17.02
CA ASP A 266 -14.05 18.94 17.25
C ASP A 266 -13.41 18.37 18.53
N THR A 267 -14.19 18.23 19.60
CA THR A 267 -13.69 17.71 20.88
C THR A 267 -14.03 16.24 21.16
N SER A 268 -14.80 15.59 20.27
CA SER A 268 -15.05 14.13 20.32
C SER A 268 -15.12 13.51 18.92
N PRO A 269 -14.85 12.20 18.76
CA PRO A 269 -15.07 11.50 17.50
C PRO A 269 -16.49 11.65 16.94
N GLN A 270 -17.49 11.72 17.82
CA GLN A 270 -18.90 11.89 17.46
C GLN A 270 -19.17 13.26 16.85
N MET A 271 -18.53 14.33 17.36
CA MET A 271 -18.66 15.68 16.79
C MET A 271 -18.06 15.75 15.39
N ARG A 272 -16.82 15.28 15.21
CA ARG A 272 -16.17 15.28 13.89
C ARG A 272 -16.97 14.47 12.88
N ARG A 273 -17.51 13.32 13.29
CA ARG A 273 -18.38 12.51 12.43
C ARG A 273 -19.66 13.23 12.05
N LYS A 274 -20.31 13.91 12.98
CA LYS A 274 -21.52 14.68 12.68
C LYS A 274 -21.27 15.71 11.57
N HIS A 275 -20.16 16.46 11.66
CA HIS A 275 -19.78 17.41 10.61
C HIS A 275 -19.53 16.75 9.25
N ILE A 276 -18.95 15.54 9.24
CA ILE A 276 -18.72 14.77 8.03
C ILE A 276 -20.03 14.20 7.46
N ASP A 277 -20.93 13.72 8.31
CA ASP A 277 -22.24 13.16 7.93
C ASP A 277 -23.15 14.24 7.31
N GLU A 278 -22.93 15.52 7.63
CA GLU A 278 -23.64 16.67 7.06
C GLU A 278 -23.17 17.03 5.63
N ILE A 279 -22.10 16.41 5.13
CA ILE A 279 -21.58 16.68 3.78
C ILE A 279 -22.47 16.00 2.72
N LEU A 280 -23.15 16.82 1.93
CA LEU A 280 -23.92 16.38 0.76
C LEU A 280 -23.00 16.28 -0.46
N TRP A 281 -22.38 15.11 -0.63
CA TRP A 281 -21.50 14.85 -1.77
C TRP A 281 -22.20 15.00 -3.12
N GLU A 282 -23.50 14.72 -3.19
CA GLU A 282 -24.31 14.91 -4.40
C GLU A 282 -24.34 16.36 -4.90
N ASP A 283 -24.04 17.35 -4.05
CA ASP A 283 -24.03 18.77 -4.39
C ASP A 283 -22.66 19.28 -4.87
N PHE A 284 -21.62 18.44 -4.86
CA PHE A 284 -20.30 18.84 -5.33
C PHE A 284 -20.34 19.27 -6.81
N ASN A 285 -19.93 20.50 -7.10
CA ASN A 285 -20.07 21.09 -8.43
C ASN A 285 -18.90 20.79 -9.38
N GLY A 286 -17.92 19.99 -8.95
CA GLY A 286 -16.71 19.68 -9.73
C GLY A 286 -15.56 20.65 -9.52
N ASN A 287 -15.71 21.68 -8.69
CA ASN A 287 -14.68 22.70 -8.44
C ASN A 287 -14.11 22.59 -7.03
N ILE A 288 -12.78 22.43 -6.93
CA ILE A 288 -12.07 22.33 -5.64
C ILE A 288 -12.27 23.55 -4.72
N GLU A 289 -12.67 24.70 -5.25
CA GLU A 289 -12.99 25.89 -4.46
C GLU A 289 -14.27 25.74 -3.62
N SER A 290 -15.16 24.82 -3.98
CA SER A 290 -16.34 24.52 -3.15
C SER A 290 -16.01 23.66 -1.93
N LEU A 291 -14.83 23.02 -1.89
CA LEU A 291 -14.40 22.20 -0.76
C LEU A 291 -14.09 23.08 0.44
N LYS A 292 -14.52 22.61 1.61
CA LYS A 292 -14.37 23.28 2.91
C LYS A 292 -13.77 22.31 3.91
N SER A 293 -13.64 22.75 5.17
CA SER A 293 -13.30 21.84 6.26
C SER A 293 -14.20 20.59 6.27
N HIS A 294 -13.64 19.48 6.74
CA HIS A 294 -14.28 18.16 6.86
C HIS A 294 -14.50 17.38 5.56
N TYR A 295 -14.32 17.99 4.36
CA TYR A 295 -14.27 17.22 3.11
C TYR A 295 -13.07 16.25 3.03
N PHE A 296 -12.02 16.52 3.80
CA PHE A 296 -10.90 15.62 4.01
C PHE A 296 -10.81 15.22 5.48
N LEU A 297 -10.55 13.93 5.73
CA LEU A 297 -10.45 13.40 7.09
C LEU A 297 -9.04 13.57 7.70
N GLY A 298 -8.04 13.78 6.85
CA GLY A 298 -6.66 13.97 7.25
C GLY A 298 -5.73 14.20 6.06
N ILE A 299 -4.44 14.06 6.32
CA ILE A 299 -3.37 14.35 5.35
C ILE A 299 -2.62 13.08 4.99
N LYS A 300 -2.45 12.84 3.69
CA LYS A 300 -1.56 11.81 3.15
C LYS A 300 -0.26 12.48 2.73
N VAL A 301 0.86 11.95 3.22
CA VAL A 301 2.19 12.26 2.70
C VAL A 301 2.78 11.02 2.06
N TYR A 302 3.43 11.19 0.92
CA TYR A 302 3.96 10.07 0.14
C TYR A 302 5.47 10.26 -0.12
N PRO A 303 6.33 9.83 0.82
CA PRO A 303 7.77 9.98 0.70
C PRO A 303 8.41 9.49 -0.61
N PRO A 304 8.01 8.37 -1.23
CA PRO A 304 8.57 7.95 -2.52
C PRO A 304 8.30 8.91 -3.70
N LEU A 305 7.37 9.86 -3.53
CA LEU A 305 7.08 10.97 -4.46
C LEU A 305 7.81 12.28 -4.07
N GLY A 306 8.81 12.19 -3.19
CA GLY A 306 9.70 13.29 -2.84
C GLY A 306 9.22 14.14 -1.65
N PHE A 307 8.35 13.60 -0.79
CA PHE A 307 8.11 14.22 0.52
C PHE A 307 9.22 13.77 1.47
N ASP A 308 10.10 14.68 1.85
CA ASP A 308 11.07 14.41 2.90
C ASP A 308 10.44 14.69 4.27
N PRO A 309 10.23 13.68 5.15
CA PRO A 309 9.62 13.91 6.45
C PRO A 309 10.49 14.73 7.41
N TRP A 310 11.80 14.81 7.17
CA TRP A 310 12.76 15.50 8.03
C TRP A 310 13.96 16.03 7.22
N PRO A 311 13.75 17.01 6.33
CA PRO A 311 14.78 17.52 5.39
C PRO A 311 15.89 18.27 6.13
N GLU A 312 17.06 18.49 5.56
CA GLU A 312 18.10 19.32 6.22
C GLU A 312 17.59 20.72 6.61
N PRO A 313 18.18 21.36 7.65
CA PRO A 313 17.75 22.70 8.08
C PRO A 313 17.68 23.71 6.92
N GLY A 314 16.58 24.45 6.84
CA GLY A 314 16.30 25.38 5.74
C GLY A 314 14.80 25.61 5.55
N GLU A 315 14.43 26.26 4.44
CA GLU A 315 13.03 26.61 4.13
C GLU A 315 12.10 25.38 4.08
N GLU A 316 12.56 24.28 3.48
CA GLU A 316 11.77 23.05 3.41
C GLU A 316 11.56 22.43 4.81
N ARG A 317 12.56 22.52 5.69
CA ARG A 317 12.40 22.11 7.09
C ARG A 317 11.38 22.98 7.82
N ASP A 318 11.38 24.28 7.60
CA ASP A 318 10.41 25.20 8.19
C ASP A 318 8.97 24.84 7.76
N LYS A 319 8.76 24.54 6.47
CA LYS A 319 7.44 24.13 5.95
C LYS A 319 6.97 22.79 6.50
N VAL A 320 7.85 21.80 6.57
CA VAL A 320 7.55 20.48 7.16
C VAL A 320 7.25 20.61 8.65
N CYS A 321 8.02 21.41 9.40
CA CYS A 321 7.73 21.70 10.79
C CYS A 321 6.37 22.40 10.97
N PHE A 322 6.08 23.41 10.16
CA PHE A 322 4.79 24.11 10.18
C PHE A 322 3.62 23.16 9.94
N LEU A 323 3.73 22.23 8.98
CA LEU A 323 2.72 21.19 8.75
C LEU A 323 2.48 20.36 10.03
N TYR A 324 3.54 19.92 10.72
CA TYR A 324 3.40 19.12 11.93
C TYR A 324 2.84 19.91 13.12
N ASP A 325 3.29 21.15 13.31
CA ASP A 325 2.75 22.06 14.32
C ASP A 325 1.24 22.27 14.10
N PHE A 326 0.82 22.54 12.86
CA PHE A 326 -0.58 22.64 12.49
C PHE A 326 -1.34 21.34 12.77
N CYS A 327 -0.82 20.18 12.37
CA CYS A 327 -1.51 18.91 12.59
C CYS A 327 -1.69 18.58 14.07
N VAL A 328 -0.72 18.96 14.91
CA VAL A 328 -0.83 18.80 16.37
C VAL A 328 -1.86 19.77 16.95
N GLU A 329 -1.84 21.04 16.55
CA GLU A 329 -2.78 22.06 17.08
C GLU A 329 -4.23 21.78 16.67
N TYR A 330 -4.45 21.41 15.41
CA TYR A 330 -5.79 21.20 14.83
C TYR A 330 -6.22 19.72 14.89
N ASN A 331 -5.44 18.84 15.54
CA ASN A 331 -5.75 17.42 15.67
C ASN A 331 -6.04 16.75 14.31
N VAL A 332 -5.16 16.97 13.32
CA VAL A 332 -5.26 16.41 11.96
C VAL A 332 -4.41 15.13 11.89
N PRO A 333 -4.98 13.97 11.49
CA PRO A 333 -4.20 12.75 11.34
C PRO A 333 -3.34 12.81 10.08
N ILE A 334 -2.12 12.29 10.16
CA ILE A 334 -1.24 12.07 9.02
C ILE A 334 -1.12 10.57 8.76
N THR A 335 -1.36 10.14 7.52
CA THR A 335 -0.94 8.82 7.05
C THR A 335 0.27 8.99 6.13
N ALA A 336 1.36 8.29 6.44
CA ALA A 336 2.61 8.33 5.69
C ALA A 336 2.90 6.97 5.05
N HIS A 337 3.29 6.96 3.78
CA HIS A 337 3.82 5.74 3.15
C HIS A 337 5.10 5.29 3.86
N CYS A 338 5.11 4.07 4.42
CA CYS A 338 6.21 3.55 5.24
C CYS A 338 6.54 2.08 4.93
N ASN A 339 6.78 1.78 3.65
CA ASN A 339 7.39 0.51 3.23
C ASN A 339 8.51 0.74 2.19
N PRO A 340 9.40 -0.25 1.97
CA PRO A 340 10.47 -0.13 0.98
C PRO A 340 9.99 -0.10 -0.48
N GLY A 341 8.73 -0.47 -0.74
CA GLY A 341 8.13 -0.52 -2.06
C GLY A 341 7.33 0.74 -2.42
N GLY A 342 6.37 0.58 -3.33
CA GLY A 342 5.49 1.67 -3.77
C GLY A 342 5.96 2.39 -5.04
N PHE A 343 5.37 3.55 -5.31
CA PHE A 343 5.66 4.34 -6.52
C PHE A 343 6.88 5.23 -6.35
N LEU A 344 8.06 4.67 -6.59
CA LEU A 344 9.33 5.39 -6.47
C LEU A 344 9.67 6.19 -7.74
N VAL A 345 9.61 7.52 -7.66
CA VAL A 345 9.98 8.38 -8.80
C VAL A 345 11.46 8.69 -8.87
N HIS A 346 12.17 8.73 -7.72
CA HIS A 346 13.62 8.91 -7.68
C HIS A 346 14.27 7.95 -6.69
N LYS A 347 15.43 7.37 -7.02
CA LYS A 347 16.11 6.38 -6.18
C LYS A 347 16.42 6.91 -4.77
N ASP A 348 16.75 8.19 -4.64
CA ASP A 348 17.14 8.80 -3.36
C ASP A 348 15.93 8.96 -2.41
N PHE A 349 14.70 8.83 -2.91
CA PHE A 349 13.49 8.97 -2.11
C PHE A 349 13.11 7.68 -1.37
N SER A 350 13.79 6.55 -1.63
CA SER A 350 13.54 5.29 -0.90
C SER A 350 13.77 5.48 0.60
N GLU A 351 14.82 6.22 0.96
CA GLU A 351 15.17 6.51 2.35
C GLU A 351 14.17 7.42 3.06
N TYR A 352 13.37 8.20 2.32
CA TYR A 352 12.36 9.07 2.93
C TYR A 352 11.19 8.26 3.51
N SER A 353 10.96 7.04 3.02
CA SER A 353 9.93 6.13 3.54
C SER A 353 10.36 5.41 4.82
N SER A 354 11.62 5.56 5.22
CA SER A 354 12.21 4.84 6.33
C SER A 354 11.60 5.25 7.69
N PRO A 355 11.19 4.28 8.54
CA PRO A 355 10.66 4.60 9.87
C PRO A 355 11.71 5.27 10.78
N PHE A 356 13.00 5.12 10.49
CA PHE A 356 14.08 5.80 11.21
C PHE A 356 14.06 7.32 10.99
N LYS A 357 13.62 7.77 9.80
CA LYS A 357 13.47 9.20 9.52
C LYS A 357 12.26 9.77 10.26
N TRP A 358 11.16 9.01 10.30
CA TRP A 358 9.97 9.36 11.08
C TRP A 358 10.20 9.39 12.60
N GLU A 359 11.08 8.55 13.14
CA GLU A 359 11.51 8.65 14.54
C GLU A 359 12.07 10.04 14.87
N SER A 360 12.81 10.65 13.94
CA SER A 360 13.36 12.00 14.13
C SER A 360 12.26 13.06 14.24
N VAL A 361 11.17 12.88 13.50
CA VAL A 361 9.97 13.72 13.60
C VAL A 361 9.31 13.51 14.98
N LEU A 362 9.04 12.26 15.35
CA LEU A 362 8.34 11.91 16.59
C LEU A 362 9.09 12.34 17.86
N LYS A 363 10.44 12.37 17.82
CA LYS A 363 11.26 12.92 18.90
C LYS A 363 10.92 14.39 19.20
N LYS A 364 10.60 15.20 18.18
CA LYS A 364 10.16 16.60 18.35
C LYS A 364 8.63 16.69 18.56
N TYR A 365 7.86 15.93 17.79
CA TYR A 365 6.40 16.00 17.73
C TYR A 365 5.75 14.77 18.38
N LYS A 366 5.97 14.55 19.68
CA LYS A 366 5.48 13.36 20.41
C LYS A 366 3.96 13.17 20.38
N LYS A 367 3.20 14.26 20.20
CA LYS A 367 1.73 14.26 20.11
C LYS A 367 1.18 14.08 18.70
N LEU A 368 2.05 14.07 17.67
CA LEU A 368 1.62 13.94 16.28
C LEU A 368 0.85 12.64 16.07
N ARG A 369 -0.34 12.75 15.51
CA ARG A 369 -1.15 11.59 15.14
C ARG A 369 -0.72 11.07 13.80
N LEU A 370 0.04 9.98 13.82
CA LEU A 370 0.76 9.47 12.67
C LEU A 370 0.47 7.99 12.46
N ASN A 371 0.04 7.64 11.26
CA ASN A 371 -0.02 6.26 10.79
C ASN A 371 1.15 5.99 9.82
N LEU A 372 2.03 5.08 10.18
CA LEU A 372 3.09 4.57 9.32
C LEU A 372 2.57 3.38 8.53
N ALA A 373 2.13 3.67 7.30
CA ALA A 373 1.38 2.74 6.48
C ALA A 373 2.14 1.46 6.13
N HIS A 374 1.38 0.40 5.88
CA HIS A 374 1.84 -0.94 5.51
C HIS A 374 2.64 -1.66 6.61
N PHE A 375 2.84 -1.08 7.79
CA PHE A 375 3.57 -1.69 8.90
C PHE A 375 4.91 -2.35 8.50
N GLY A 376 5.68 -1.63 7.67
CA GLY A 376 6.96 -2.08 7.10
C GLY A 376 6.87 -2.95 5.84
N GLY A 377 5.68 -3.41 5.46
CA GLY A 377 5.44 -4.31 4.32
C GLY A 377 5.86 -5.75 4.60
N THR A 378 5.62 -6.63 3.63
CA THR A 378 5.98 -8.06 3.68
C THR A 378 7.49 -8.30 3.72
N ASP A 379 8.26 -7.52 2.95
CA ASP A 379 9.71 -7.67 2.83
C ASP A 379 10.51 -6.83 3.85
N GLY A 380 9.87 -5.89 4.55
CA GLY A 380 10.53 -4.95 5.46
C GLY A 380 10.53 -5.39 6.93
N LYS A 381 11.05 -6.59 7.24
CA LYS A 381 11.08 -7.11 8.63
C LYS A 381 11.76 -6.16 9.62
N GLU A 382 12.85 -5.53 9.21
CA GLU A 382 13.55 -4.54 10.03
C GLU A 382 12.68 -3.30 10.29
N TRP A 383 11.95 -2.84 9.26
CA TRP A 383 11.09 -1.67 9.37
C TRP A 383 9.89 -1.97 10.27
N ARG A 384 9.27 -3.14 10.14
CA ARG A 384 8.21 -3.61 11.05
C ARG A 384 8.68 -3.62 12.51
N ARG A 385 9.88 -4.17 12.76
CA ARG A 385 10.49 -4.17 14.09
C ARG A 385 10.72 -2.75 14.59
N LYS A 386 11.26 -1.85 13.76
CA LYS A 386 11.47 -0.44 14.14
C LYS A 386 10.17 0.27 14.48
N ILE A 387 9.10 0.06 13.71
CA ILE A 387 7.78 0.64 14.00
C ILE A 387 7.23 0.11 15.33
N ALA A 388 7.32 -1.21 15.55
CA ALA A 388 6.91 -1.83 16.81
C ALA A 388 7.72 -1.29 18.01
N ASP A 389 9.04 -1.16 17.86
CA ASP A 389 9.93 -0.60 18.89
C ASP A 389 9.50 0.84 19.26
N MET A 390 9.15 1.67 18.27
CA MET A 390 8.64 3.02 18.52
C MET A 390 7.26 3.02 19.21
N ILE A 391 6.33 2.16 18.80
CA ILE A 391 5.01 2.02 19.44
C ILE A 391 5.14 1.60 20.92
N LEU A 392 6.15 0.79 21.24
CA LEU A 392 6.42 0.24 22.56
C LEU A 392 7.39 1.08 23.40
N GLU A 393 7.99 2.13 22.84
CA GLU A 393 8.96 2.97 23.53
C GLU A 393 8.28 3.67 24.72
N LYS A 394 8.77 3.43 25.93
CA LYS A 394 8.31 4.10 27.15
C LYS A 394 9.25 5.22 27.54
N ASP A 395 8.67 6.31 28.03
CA ASP A 395 9.40 7.41 28.63
C ASP A 395 9.93 6.97 30.01
N SER A 396 11.23 7.14 30.24
CA SER A 396 11.91 6.62 31.44
C SER A 396 11.47 7.30 32.74
N GLU A 397 10.96 8.54 32.65
CA GLU A 397 10.54 9.31 33.83
C GLU A 397 9.08 9.02 34.18
N THR A 398 8.20 8.97 33.18
CA THR A 398 6.75 8.83 33.39
C THR A 398 6.25 7.39 33.31
N GLY A 399 7.02 6.47 32.73
CA GLY A 399 6.61 5.10 32.46
C GLY A 399 5.52 4.95 31.39
N LYS A 400 5.08 6.05 30.78
CA LYS A 400 4.05 6.06 29.71
C LYS A 400 4.68 5.82 28.34
N TYR A 401 3.88 5.42 27.35
CA TYR A 401 4.39 5.28 25.99
C TYR A 401 4.72 6.66 25.42
N LYS A 402 5.90 6.79 24.80
CA LYS A 402 6.45 8.06 24.34
C LYS A 402 5.69 8.64 23.16
N TYR A 403 5.21 7.78 22.27
CA TYR A 403 4.45 8.14 21.08
C TYR A 403 3.03 7.56 21.18
N GLU A 404 2.16 8.23 21.95
CA GLU A 404 0.82 7.73 22.23
C GLU A 404 -0.07 7.60 20.98
N ASN A 405 0.18 8.47 20.00
CA ASN A 405 -0.62 8.64 18.78
C ASN A 405 0.06 8.06 17.52
N LEU A 406 1.00 7.14 17.70
CA LEU A 406 1.64 6.40 16.60
C LEU A 406 0.88 5.12 16.28
N TYR A 407 0.50 4.95 15.01
CA TYR A 407 -0.22 3.81 14.46
C TYR A 407 0.53 3.22 13.26
N ALA A 408 0.11 2.03 12.85
CA ALA A 408 0.46 1.44 11.57
C ALA A 408 -0.76 0.74 10.96
N ASP A 409 -0.91 0.78 9.64
CA ASP A 409 -1.94 0.03 8.93
C ASP A 409 -1.38 -1.23 8.27
N ILE A 410 -2.26 -2.20 8.01
CA ILE A 410 -1.91 -3.47 7.36
C ILE A 410 -2.26 -3.49 5.87
N SER A 411 -2.40 -2.31 5.27
CA SER A 411 -2.74 -2.18 3.86
C SER A 411 -1.75 -2.90 2.96
N TYR A 412 -2.27 -3.56 1.92
CA TYR A 412 -1.55 -4.47 1.03
C TYR A 412 -1.11 -5.80 1.67
N GLN A 413 -1.04 -5.93 2.99
CA GLN A 413 -0.62 -7.16 3.69
C GLN A 413 -1.76 -8.19 3.86
N GLY A 414 -2.71 -8.22 2.93
CA GLY A 414 -3.87 -9.12 2.94
C GLY A 414 -4.17 -9.73 1.58
N VAL A 415 -3.21 -9.74 0.66
CA VAL A 415 -3.36 -10.32 -0.69
C VAL A 415 -3.31 -11.85 -0.68
N ASP A 416 -2.88 -12.46 0.44
CA ASP A 416 -2.89 -13.89 0.68
C ASP A 416 -3.32 -14.21 2.14
N GLU A 417 -3.86 -15.41 2.37
CA GLU A 417 -4.34 -15.84 3.69
C GLU A 417 -3.22 -15.98 4.74
N SER A 418 -2.00 -16.32 4.31
CA SER A 418 -0.86 -16.49 5.22
C SER A 418 -0.34 -15.18 5.81
N SER A 419 -0.55 -14.05 5.14
CA SER A 419 -0.07 -12.75 5.59
C SER A 419 -0.58 -12.37 6.99
N TYR A 420 -1.84 -12.69 7.31
CA TYR A 420 -2.39 -12.46 8.66
C TYR A 420 -1.74 -13.34 9.72
N LYS A 421 -1.39 -14.59 9.37
CA LYS A 421 -0.67 -15.51 10.28
C LYS A 421 0.73 -14.97 10.57
N ASP A 422 1.45 -14.52 9.56
CA ASP A 422 2.79 -13.95 9.73
C ASP A 422 2.77 -12.66 10.56
N MET A 423 1.79 -11.80 10.34
CA MET A 423 1.58 -10.61 11.16
C MET A 423 1.28 -10.97 12.62
N MET A 424 0.33 -11.88 12.85
CA MET A 424 -0.05 -12.27 14.20
C MET A 424 1.06 -13.05 14.91
N ASN A 425 1.87 -13.84 14.20
CA ASN A 425 3.07 -14.47 14.76
C ASN A 425 4.06 -13.42 15.28
N PHE A 426 4.26 -12.32 14.55
CA PHE A 426 5.09 -11.21 15.01
C PHE A 426 4.51 -10.52 16.25
N ILE A 427 3.21 -10.24 16.25
CA ILE A 427 2.54 -9.58 17.38
C ILE A 427 2.52 -10.48 18.62
N ASN A 428 2.18 -11.76 18.47
CA ASN A 428 2.12 -12.76 19.54
C ASN A 428 3.51 -13.16 20.05
N GLY A 429 4.60 -12.79 19.37
CA GLY A 429 5.96 -12.87 19.90
C GLY A 429 6.23 -11.89 21.07
N HIS A 430 5.30 -10.98 21.33
CA HIS A 430 5.29 -10.09 22.49
C HIS A 430 4.27 -10.58 23.53
N ASP A 431 4.51 -10.32 24.80
CA ASP A 431 3.67 -10.74 25.92
C ASP A 431 2.97 -9.56 26.63
N GLY A 432 1.89 -9.90 27.34
CA GLY A 432 1.16 -8.99 28.23
C GLY A 432 0.83 -7.62 27.63
N GLU A 433 1.27 -6.57 28.31
CA GLU A 433 1.02 -5.16 27.95
C GLU A 433 1.56 -4.80 26.56
N LYS A 434 2.72 -5.33 26.16
CA LYS A 434 3.35 -5.02 24.87
C LYS A 434 2.50 -5.54 23.71
N ARG A 435 2.01 -6.77 23.83
CA ARG A 435 1.11 -7.36 22.84
C ARG A 435 -0.15 -6.52 22.68
N SER A 436 -0.83 -6.21 23.79
CA SER A 436 -2.04 -5.39 23.79
C SER A 436 -1.78 -4.03 23.16
N ARG A 437 -0.66 -3.38 23.53
CA ARG A 437 -0.28 -2.09 22.96
C ARG A 437 -0.08 -2.12 21.45
N LEU A 438 0.61 -3.14 20.94
CA LEU A 438 0.79 -3.29 19.49
C LEU A 438 -0.56 -3.44 18.81
N LEU A 439 -1.40 -4.37 19.27
CA LEU A 439 -2.72 -4.61 18.71
C LEU A 439 -3.60 -3.35 18.70
N GLU A 440 -3.57 -2.53 19.75
CA GLU A 440 -4.32 -1.26 19.81
C GLU A 440 -3.82 -0.18 18.83
N ARG A 441 -2.64 -0.36 18.23
CA ARG A 441 -2.03 0.61 17.30
C ARG A 441 -1.96 0.10 15.87
N ILE A 442 -2.51 -1.08 15.59
CA ILE A 442 -2.70 -1.59 14.23
C ILE A 442 -4.12 -1.29 13.73
N ILE A 443 -4.23 -0.75 12.52
CA ILE A 443 -5.51 -0.44 11.87
C ILE A 443 -5.66 -1.18 10.54
N PHE A 444 -6.90 -1.49 10.17
CA PHE A 444 -7.20 -2.10 8.87
C PHE A 444 -7.09 -1.08 7.73
N GLY A 445 -6.53 -1.54 6.61
CA GLY A 445 -6.54 -0.86 5.33
C GLY A 445 -6.38 -1.90 4.23
N SER A 446 -6.88 -1.63 3.02
CA SER A 446 -6.79 -2.58 1.91
C SER A 446 -5.65 -2.32 0.95
N ASP A 447 -5.25 -1.06 0.78
CA ASP A 447 -4.48 -0.56 -0.35
C ASP A 447 -5.19 -0.81 -1.70
N PHE A 448 -6.51 -1.00 -1.72
CA PHE A 448 -7.28 -0.96 -2.96
C PHE A 448 -7.08 0.40 -3.61
N MET A 449 -6.96 0.58 -4.92
CA MET A 449 -6.94 -0.42 -5.97
C MET A 449 -5.56 -1.05 -6.22
N ILE A 450 -4.51 -0.56 -5.56
CA ILE A 450 -3.12 -0.99 -5.79
C ILE A 450 -2.94 -2.48 -5.52
N ASN A 451 -3.60 -3.02 -4.49
CA ASN A 451 -3.60 -4.44 -4.17
C ASN A 451 -4.11 -5.34 -5.32
N LEU A 452 -4.88 -4.80 -6.29
CA LEU A 452 -5.42 -5.56 -7.41
C LEU A 452 -4.34 -6.14 -8.33
N GLN A 453 -3.08 -5.71 -8.21
CA GLN A 453 -1.97 -6.35 -8.93
C GLN A 453 -1.66 -7.77 -8.43
N ASP A 454 -2.06 -8.11 -7.20
CA ASP A 454 -1.83 -9.42 -6.58
C ASP A 454 -3.13 -10.10 -6.08
N ILE A 455 -4.28 -9.42 -6.10
CA ILE A 455 -5.59 -9.99 -5.76
C ILE A 455 -6.67 -9.63 -6.77
N SER A 456 -7.65 -10.51 -6.98
CA SER A 456 -8.63 -10.36 -8.06
C SER A 456 -9.74 -9.35 -7.79
N SER A 457 -10.06 -9.05 -6.54
CA SER A 457 -11.15 -8.12 -6.19
C SER A 457 -11.07 -7.62 -4.76
N TYR A 458 -11.80 -6.54 -4.48
CA TYR A 458 -11.95 -5.99 -3.13
C TYR A 458 -12.66 -6.98 -2.20
N SER A 459 -13.74 -7.64 -2.65
CA SER A 459 -14.43 -8.66 -1.84
C SER A 459 -13.54 -9.85 -1.48
N LYS A 460 -12.61 -10.26 -2.36
CA LYS A 460 -11.65 -11.33 -2.05
C LYS A 460 -10.67 -10.87 -0.95
N TYR A 461 -10.15 -9.63 -1.04
CA TYR A 461 -9.28 -9.08 0.00
C TYR A 461 -9.99 -9.03 1.36
N LEU A 462 -11.24 -8.56 1.40
CA LEU A 462 -12.02 -8.54 2.64
C LEU A 462 -12.32 -9.93 3.17
N ARG A 463 -12.64 -10.92 2.32
CA ARG A 463 -12.84 -12.31 2.77
C ARG A 463 -11.61 -12.86 3.47
N TYR A 464 -10.41 -12.62 2.93
CA TYR A 464 -9.18 -13.04 3.60
C TYR A 464 -9.02 -12.42 4.99
N PHE A 465 -9.49 -11.20 5.23
CA PHE A 465 -9.53 -10.62 6.57
C PHE A 465 -10.64 -11.24 7.45
N ILE A 466 -11.86 -11.31 6.93
CA ILE A 466 -13.08 -11.73 7.64
C ILE A 466 -12.98 -13.20 8.05
N ASP A 467 -12.51 -14.06 7.16
CA ASP A 467 -12.50 -15.51 7.31
C ASP A 467 -11.21 -16.03 7.97
N SER A 468 -10.19 -15.18 8.12
CA SER A 468 -8.91 -15.57 8.73
C SER A 468 -9.10 -16.10 10.15
N ASP A 469 -8.50 -17.26 10.42
CA ASP A 469 -8.39 -17.90 11.73
C ASP A 469 -7.24 -17.31 12.57
N ALA A 470 -6.40 -16.45 11.98
CA ALA A 470 -5.25 -15.85 12.66
C ALA A 470 -5.65 -14.79 13.69
N LEU A 471 -6.80 -14.14 13.49
CA LEU A 471 -7.34 -13.11 14.37
C LEU A 471 -8.66 -13.56 14.97
N THR A 472 -8.84 -13.29 16.27
CA THR A 472 -10.14 -13.43 16.93
C THR A 472 -11.12 -12.36 16.44
N LEU A 473 -12.43 -12.55 16.69
CA LEU A 473 -13.47 -11.58 16.33
C LEU A 473 -13.23 -10.21 16.98
N GLU A 474 -12.75 -10.19 18.22
CA GLU A 474 -12.44 -8.94 18.93
C GLU A 474 -11.23 -8.22 18.33
N GLU A 475 -10.19 -8.96 17.92
CA GLU A 475 -9.02 -8.37 17.26
C GLU A 475 -9.38 -7.82 15.88
N LYS A 476 -10.25 -8.50 15.13
CA LYS A 476 -10.82 -7.95 13.89
C LYS A 476 -11.56 -6.63 14.15
N ASP A 477 -12.41 -6.59 15.17
CA ASP A 477 -13.16 -5.39 15.60
C ASP A 477 -12.22 -4.26 16.07
N MET A 478 -11.10 -4.59 16.72
CA MET A 478 -10.07 -3.61 17.05
C MET A 478 -9.49 -2.96 15.79
N LEU A 479 -9.03 -3.77 14.84
CA LEU A 479 -8.36 -3.30 13.62
C LEU A 479 -9.30 -2.51 12.70
N CYS A 480 -10.50 -3.03 12.42
CA CYS A 480 -11.42 -2.44 11.44
C CYS A 480 -12.42 -1.44 12.04
N ASN A 481 -12.51 -1.30 13.37
CA ASN A 481 -13.42 -0.35 14.00
C ASN A 481 -12.72 0.51 15.07
N LYS A 482 -12.36 -0.06 16.22
CA LYS A 482 -11.99 0.74 17.41
C LYS A 482 -10.70 1.55 17.22
N ASN A 483 -9.66 0.91 16.69
CA ASN A 483 -8.36 1.56 16.49
C ASN A 483 -8.43 2.56 15.34
N ALA A 484 -9.11 2.18 14.25
CA ALA A 484 -9.32 3.06 13.10
C ALA A 484 -10.11 4.31 13.48
N GLU A 485 -11.19 4.18 14.26
CA GLU A 485 -11.98 5.33 14.73
C GLU A 485 -11.15 6.30 15.58
N ARG A 486 -10.33 5.76 16.50
CA ARG A 486 -9.41 6.55 17.33
C ARG A 486 -8.38 7.29 16.47
N PHE A 487 -7.79 6.62 15.49
CA PHE A 487 -6.83 7.24 14.58
C PHE A 487 -7.47 8.30 13.68
N LEU A 488 -8.62 8.00 13.07
CA LEU A 488 -9.24 8.84 12.04
C LEU A 488 -9.92 10.09 12.61
N TYR A 489 -10.59 9.98 13.76
CA TYR A 489 -11.43 11.07 14.25
C TYR A 489 -10.73 11.87 15.33
N ILE A 490 -10.54 11.34 16.54
CA ILE A 490 -9.79 12.01 17.62
C ILE A 490 -8.95 10.99 18.39
N GLY A 491 -7.65 11.27 18.50
CA GLY A 491 -6.62 10.43 19.14
C GLY A 491 -6.46 10.67 20.62
#